data_AF-A0A4S1ZGM9-F1
#
_entry.id   AF-A0A4S1ZGM9-F1
#
_cell.length_a   1.000
_cell.length_b   1.000
_cell.length_c   1.000
_cell.angle_alpha   90.00
_cell.angle_beta   90.00
_cell.angle_gamma   90.00
#
_symmetry.space_group_name_H-M   'P 1'
#
loop_
_entity.id
_entity.type
_entity.pdbx_description
1 polymer ?
#
loop_
_entity_poly.entity_id
_entity_poly.type
_entity_poly.pdbx_seq_one_letter_code
_entity_poly.pdbx_strand_id
1 'polypeptide(L)'
;MKRAKQLLVPAIVFGSIFLLLNGGTVEGCLTDKFKYGYWFTFSLFEFLMIQVVMEWMMRKLSIVEDSIRYLFMLVAIAVVSYAVSFPVVCQYFGDMGGVLGLPLLRYYVYFVAGRLIRVHLNAICAWKWRDAAVTVTVMAFILIAVLFWGLDYECSGLLFHVRMVVFEMSALLLFFAMFYRHRYYFSSDNGLVNALSFVGKRTLDIYLLHYFFLPKDLHVVGRYFVEHPSLAIEFVMGMFVTFIIVALCLFVSEMLRSSRFVTRWALGSK
;
A
#
# COMPACT_ATOMS: atom_id res chain seq x y z
N MET A 1 13.25 17.30 -2.08
CA MET A 1 14.39 16.54 -2.66
C MET A 1 14.81 15.31 -1.86
N LYS A 2 15.04 15.38 -0.52
CA LYS A 2 15.48 14.20 0.28
C LYS A 2 14.54 12.99 0.18
N ARG A 3 13.22 13.18 0.33
CA ARG A 3 12.22 12.10 0.24
C ARG A 3 12.13 11.47 -1.16
N ALA A 4 12.24 12.29 -2.21
CA ALA A 4 12.28 11.81 -3.59
C ALA A 4 13.45 10.85 -3.82
N LYS A 5 14.65 11.24 -3.35
CA LYS A 5 15.85 10.39 -3.45
C LYS A 5 15.67 9.07 -2.69
N GLN A 6 15.06 9.11 -1.51
CA GLN A 6 14.86 7.92 -0.67
C GLN A 6 13.84 6.93 -1.23
N LEU A 7 12.87 7.39 -2.02
CA LEU A 7 11.83 6.53 -2.60
C LEU A 7 12.19 6.05 -4.00
N LEU A 8 12.63 6.98 -4.87
CA LEU A 8 12.82 6.69 -6.29
C LEU A 8 14.14 5.97 -6.56
N VAL A 9 15.24 6.36 -5.90
CA VAL A 9 16.56 5.77 -6.21
C VAL A 9 16.59 4.27 -5.91
N PRO A 10 16.14 3.78 -4.73
CA PRO A 10 16.07 2.34 -4.46
C PRO A 10 15.25 1.58 -5.50
N ALA A 11 14.08 2.11 -5.85
CA ALA A 11 13.18 1.48 -6.81
C ALA A 11 13.78 1.43 -8.22
N ILE A 12 14.48 2.48 -8.65
CA ILE A 12 15.21 2.50 -9.92
C ILE A 12 16.34 1.48 -9.89
N VAL A 13 17.15 1.43 -8.82
CA VAL A 13 18.28 0.50 -8.71
C VAL A 13 17.81 -0.96 -8.76
N PHE A 14 16.89 -1.36 -7.88
CA PHE A 14 16.41 -2.75 -7.85
C PHE A 14 15.53 -3.08 -9.05
N GLY A 15 14.69 -2.14 -9.49
CA GLY A 15 13.87 -2.31 -10.69
C GLY A 15 14.72 -2.50 -11.95
N SER A 16 15.80 -1.76 -12.12
CA SER A 16 16.74 -1.95 -13.24
C SER A 16 17.44 -3.31 -13.19
N ILE A 17 17.91 -3.75 -12.01
CA ILE A 17 18.50 -5.09 -11.86
C ILE A 17 17.47 -6.17 -12.21
N PHE A 18 16.24 -6.02 -11.72
CA PHE A 18 15.16 -6.96 -12.02
C PHE A 18 14.82 -7.02 -13.51
N LEU A 19 14.78 -5.87 -14.20
CA LEU A 19 14.57 -5.81 -15.64
C LEU A 19 15.67 -6.55 -16.41
N LEU A 20 16.94 -6.35 -16.02
CA LEU A 20 18.08 -7.02 -16.65
C LEU A 20 18.01 -8.55 -16.49
N LEU A 21 17.58 -9.04 -15.33
CA LEU A 21 17.49 -10.48 -15.08
C LEU A 21 16.29 -11.16 -15.77
N ASN A 22 15.22 -10.42 -16.06
CA ASN A 22 13.99 -10.97 -16.62
C ASN A 22 13.74 -10.56 -18.09
N GLY A 23 14.66 -9.85 -18.73
CA GLY A 23 14.59 -9.49 -20.14
C GLY A 23 13.54 -8.42 -20.47
N GLY A 24 13.18 -7.56 -19.52
CA GLY A 24 12.19 -6.50 -19.73
C GLY A 24 12.79 -5.24 -20.37
N THR A 25 11.96 -4.44 -21.05
CA THR A 25 12.37 -3.15 -21.61
C THR A 25 12.08 -2.00 -20.63
N VAL A 26 12.92 -0.95 -20.67
CA VAL A 26 12.73 0.25 -19.83
C VAL A 26 11.41 0.94 -20.17
N GLU A 27 11.10 1.07 -21.46
CA GLU A 27 9.84 1.64 -21.94
C GLU A 27 8.64 0.85 -21.41
N GLY A 28 8.64 -0.48 -21.59
CA GLY A 28 7.56 -1.34 -21.11
C GLY A 28 7.37 -1.26 -19.59
N CYS A 29 8.45 -1.12 -18.82
CA CYS A 29 8.35 -0.89 -17.39
C CYS A 29 7.72 0.46 -17.05
N LEU A 30 8.11 1.53 -17.75
CA LEU A 30 7.60 2.88 -17.49
C LEU A 30 6.16 3.09 -17.98
N THR A 31 5.70 2.38 -19.00
CA THR A 31 4.32 2.46 -19.48
C THR A 31 3.41 1.47 -18.76
N ASP A 32 3.96 0.37 -18.21
CA ASP A 32 3.19 -0.55 -17.39
C ASP A 32 2.60 0.14 -16.15
N LYS A 33 1.34 -0.20 -15.87
CA LYS A 33 0.62 0.32 -14.71
C LYS A 33 1.34 -0.01 -13.41
N PHE A 34 1.93 -1.19 -13.29
CA PHE A 34 2.54 -1.68 -12.06
C PHE A 34 4.06 -1.57 -12.05
N LYS A 35 4.69 -0.93 -13.05
CA LYS A 35 6.15 -0.81 -13.17
C LYS A 35 6.86 -2.15 -12.98
N TYR A 36 6.27 -3.22 -13.52
CA TYR A 36 6.71 -4.61 -13.32
C TYR A 36 6.90 -5.00 -11.84
N GLY A 37 6.06 -4.45 -10.95
CA GLY A 37 6.08 -4.67 -9.51
C GLY A 37 6.61 -3.48 -8.70
N TYR A 38 7.44 -2.61 -9.29
CA TYR A 38 8.13 -1.53 -8.55
C TYR A 38 7.31 -0.23 -8.40
N TRP A 39 6.00 -0.26 -8.59
CA TRP A 39 5.13 0.92 -8.60
C TRP A 39 4.96 1.65 -7.26
N PHE A 40 5.00 0.97 -6.12
CA PHE A 40 4.54 1.52 -4.82
C PHE A 40 5.31 2.78 -4.42
N THR A 41 6.64 2.80 -4.59
CA THR A 41 7.49 3.94 -4.25
C THR A 41 7.31 5.11 -5.21
N PHE A 42 7.01 4.85 -6.49
CA PHE A 42 6.65 5.90 -7.45
C PHE A 42 5.32 6.53 -7.07
N SER A 43 4.28 5.72 -6.81
CA SER A 43 2.97 6.24 -6.39
C SER A 43 3.03 6.96 -5.05
N LEU A 44 3.79 6.47 -4.08
CA LEU A 44 3.96 7.18 -2.81
C LEU A 44 4.65 8.54 -3.02
N PHE A 45 5.61 8.62 -3.94
CA PHE A 45 6.21 9.90 -4.32
C PHE A 45 5.20 10.84 -4.99
N GLU A 46 4.39 10.35 -5.93
CA GLU A 46 3.30 11.11 -6.56
C GLU A 46 2.30 11.63 -5.52
N PHE A 47 1.91 10.80 -4.56
CA PHE A 47 0.99 11.20 -3.48
C PHE A 47 1.57 12.31 -2.63
N LEU A 48 2.87 12.24 -2.30
CA LEU A 48 3.56 13.31 -1.59
C LEU A 48 3.63 14.61 -2.43
N MET A 49 3.80 14.50 -3.75
CA MET A 49 3.80 15.66 -4.65
C MET A 49 2.43 16.32 -4.72
N ILE A 50 1.36 15.53 -4.93
CA ILE A 50 -0.03 16.01 -4.90
C ILE A 50 -0.30 16.71 -3.56
N GLN A 51 0.13 16.11 -2.45
CA GLN A 51 -0.07 16.67 -1.13
C GLN A 51 0.66 18.02 -0.93
N VAL A 52 1.89 18.14 -1.40
CA VAL A 52 2.67 19.38 -1.32
C VAL A 52 2.04 20.48 -2.18
N VAL A 53 1.63 20.16 -3.41
CA VAL A 53 0.97 21.12 -4.31
C VAL A 53 -0.35 21.61 -3.69
N MET A 54 -1.15 20.69 -3.15
CA MET A 54 -2.40 21.00 -2.47
C MET A 54 -2.20 21.92 -1.27
N GLU A 55 -1.22 21.63 -0.41
CA GLU A 55 -0.89 22.51 0.72
C GLU A 55 -0.40 23.89 0.26
N TRP A 56 0.40 23.95 -0.80
CA TRP A 56 0.85 25.21 -1.37
C TRP A 56 -0.32 26.06 -1.90
N MET A 57 -1.25 25.44 -2.62
CA MET A 57 -2.47 26.10 -3.09
C MET A 57 -3.32 26.62 -1.93
N MET A 58 -3.52 25.82 -0.88
CA MET A 58 -4.32 26.23 0.27
C MET A 58 -3.69 27.38 1.06
N ARG A 59 -2.36 27.41 1.21
CA ARG A 59 -1.66 28.53 1.86
C ARG A 59 -1.87 29.83 1.08
N LYS A 60 -1.82 29.77 -0.25
CA LYS A 60 -2.05 30.93 -1.11
C LYS A 60 -3.49 31.47 -1.02
N LEU A 61 -4.45 30.59 -0.72
CA LEU A 61 -5.86 30.94 -0.56
C LEU A 61 -6.25 31.27 0.91
N SER A 62 -5.30 31.29 1.84
CA SER A 62 -5.53 31.47 3.29
C SER A 62 -6.54 30.48 3.90
N ILE A 63 -6.63 29.27 3.35
CA ILE A 63 -7.59 28.23 3.77
C ILE A 63 -7.04 27.37 4.93
N VAL A 64 -5.74 27.41 5.18
CA VAL A 64 -5.04 26.47 6.09
C VAL A 64 -5.47 26.60 7.55
N GLU A 65 -5.94 27.76 7.97
CA GLU A 65 -6.37 28.01 9.36
C GLU A 65 -7.74 27.39 9.68
N ASP A 66 -8.55 27.11 8.65
CA ASP A 66 -9.87 26.49 8.80
C ASP A 66 -9.78 24.97 8.63
N SER A 67 -9.90 24.25 9.75
CA SER A 67 -9.82 22.78 9.80
C SER A 67 -10.90 22.09 8.95
N ILE A 68 -12.08 22.69 8.80
CA ILE A 68 -13.18 22.11 8.02
C ILE A 68 -12.90 22.24 6.52
N ARG A 69 -12.48 23.43 6.07
CA ARG A 69 -12.13 23.64 4.66
C ARG A 69 -10.93 22.79 4.25
N TYR A 70 -9.95 22.66 5.13
CA TYR A 70 -8.81 21.78 4.92
C TYR A 70 -9.24 20.31 4.73
N LEU A 71 -10.14 19.81 5.58
CA LEU A 71 -10.70 18.46 5.46
C LEU A 71 -11.47 18.30 4.14
N PHE A 72 -12.33 19.27 3.80
CA PHE A 72 -13.09 19.25 2.56
C PHE A 72 -12.17 19.19 1.33
N MET A 73 -11.10 19.98 1.31
CA MET A 73 -10.12 19.97 0.22
C MET A 73 -9.38 18.62 0.11
N LEU A 74 -9.05 17.98 1.24
CA LEU A 74 -8.43 16.65 1.22
C LEU A 74 -9.35 15.59 0.62
N VAL A 75 -10.63 15.60 1.01
CA VAL A 75 -11.64 14.69 0.48
C VAL A 75 -11.87 14.98 -1.01
N ALA A 76 -12.02 16.25 -1.40
CA ALA A 76 -12.22 16.64 -2.78
C ALA A 76 -11.07 16.17 -3.69
N ILE A 77 -9.82 16.38 -3.27
CA ILE A 77 -8.67 15.95 -4.07
C ILE A 77 -8.57 14.41 -4.13
N ALA A 78 -8.95 13.70 -3.06
CA ALA A 78 -9.01 12.24 -3.08
C ALA A 78 -10.07 11.71 -4.06
N VAL A 79 -11.24 12.33 -4.11
CA VAL A 79 -12.30 12.00 -5.08
C VAL A 79 -11.82 12.27 -6.50
N VAL A 80 -11.17 13.41 -6.76
CA VAL A 80 -10.61 13.74 -8.08
C VAL A 80 -9.52 12.74 -8.48
N SER A 81 -8.58 12.42 -7.59
CA SER A 81 -7.55 11.40 -7.84
C SER A 81 -8.13 10.03 -8.17
N TYR A 82 -9.22 9.64 -7.49
CA TYR A 82 -9.92 8.39 -7.78
C TYR A 82 -10.63 8.44 -9.13
N ALA A 83 -11.32 9.54 -9.46
CA ALA A 83 -11.99 9.72 -10.75
C ALA A 83 -11.02 9.69 -11.93
N VAL A 84 -9.85 10.33 -11.80
CA VAL A 84 -8.79 10.31 -12.83
C VAL A 84 -8.21 8.90 -13.04
N SER A 85 -8.27 8.04 -12.03
CA SER A 85 -7.80 6.65 -12.12
C SER A 85 -8.78 5.70 -12.83
N PHE A 86 -9.95 6.19 -13.26
CA PHE A 86 -10.90 5.37 -14.00
C PHE A 86 -10.33 4.88 -15.33
N PRO A 87 -10.63 3.63 -15.74
CA PRO A 87 -10.12 3.06 -16.99
C PRO A 87 -10.39 3.94 -18.21
N VAL A 88 -11.59 4.52 -18.30
CA VAL A 88 -11.99 5.40 -19.41
C VAL A 88 -11.07 6.63 -19.50
N VAL A 89 -10.71 7.23 -18.36
CA VAL A 89 -9.81 8.38 -18.31
C VAL A 89 -8.38 7.93 -18.62
N CYS A 90 -7.91 6.83 -18.04
CA CYS A 90 -6.57 6.32 -18.27
C CYS A 90 -6.35 5.95 -19.74
N GLN A 91 -7.34 5.36 -20.40
CA GLN A 91 -7.31 5.01 -21.82
C GLN A 91 -7.17 6.25 -22.71
N TYR A 92 -7.79 7.37 -22.33
CA TYR A 92 -7.63 8.64 -23.06
C TYR A 92 -6.17 9.14 -23.07
N PHE A 93 -5.42 8.90 -22.00
CA PHE A 93 -4.00 9.25 -21.90
C PHE A 93 -3.05 8.19 -22.49
N GLY A 94 -3.54 7.02 -22.88
CA GLY A 94 -2.73 5.91 -23.39
C GLY A 94 -1.53 5.60 -22.48
N ASP A 95 -0.36 5.43 -23.09
CA ASP A 95 0.89 5.09 -22.39
C ASP A 95 1.33 6.17 -21.39
N MET A 96 0.98 7.44 -21.63
CA MET A 96 1.27 8.52 -20.68
C MET A 96 0.51 8.32 -19.36
N GLY A 97 -0.66 7.70 -19.40
CA GLY A 97 -1.41 7.34 -18.19
C GLY A 97 -0.64 6.36 -17.32
N GLY A 98 0.06 5.42 -17.95
CA GLY A 98 1.01 4.53 -17.31
C GLY A 98 2.17 5.30 -16.68
N VAL A 99 2.89 6.10 -17.46
CA VAL A 99 4.07 6.87 -17.01
C VAL A 99 3.75 7.78 -15.81
N LEU A 100 2.59 8.43 -15.81
CA LEU A 100 2.13 9.32 -14.75
C LEU A 100 1.50 8.60 -13.54
N GLY A 101 1.41 7.27 -13.57
CA GLY A 101 0.81 6.50 -12.48
C GLY A 101 -0.69 6.71 -12.30
N LEU A 102 -1.42 7.23 -13.31
CA LEU A 102 -2.84 7.58 -13.20
C LEU A 102 -3.72 6.43 -12.66
N PRO A 103 -3.56 5.16 -13.11
CA PRO A 103 -4.38 4.06 -12.60
C PRO A 103 -4.14 3.73 -11.12
N LEU A 104 -3.06 4.24 -10.51
CA LEU A 104 -2.69 4.01 -9.12
C LEU A 104 -3.13 5.17 -8.22
N LEU A 105 -3.55 6.31 -8.79
CA LEU A 105 -4.08 7.45 -8.03
C LEU A 105 -5.32 7.12 -7.20
N ARG A 106 -6.07 6.07 -7.52
CA ARG A 106 -7.13 5.53 -6.63
C ARG A 106 -6.64 5.23 -5.23
N TYR A 107 -5.39 4.81 -5.04
CA TYR A 107 -4.85 4.50 -3.72
C TYR A 107 -4.56 5.75 -2.89
N TYR A 108 -4.61 6.95 -3.49
CA TYR A 108 -4.45 8.21 -2.77
C TYR A 108 -5.53 8.41 -1.68
N VAL A 109 -6.71 7.81 -1.84
CA VAL A 109 -7.76 7.82 -0.80
C VAL A 109 -7.26 7.22 0.52
N TYR A 110 -6.47 6.13 0.47
CA TYR A 110 -5.89 5.49 1.65
C TYR A 110 -4.75 6.31 2.25
N PHE A 111 -3.97 6.98 1.39
CA PHE A 111 -2.96 7.94 1.84
C PHE A 111 -3.59 9.09 2.63
N VAL A 112 -4.70 9.66 2.13
CA VAL A 112 -5.45 10.70 2.83
C VAL A 112 -6.03 10.18 4.15
N ALA A 113 -6.63 8.98 4.16
CA ALA A 113 -7.13 8.38 5.40
C ALA A 113 -6.03 8.23 6.46
N GLY A 114 -4.85 7.70 6.09
CA GLY A 114 -3.71 7.59 6.99
C GLY A 114 -3.23 8.96 7.52
N ARG A 115 -3.28 9.99 6.67
CA ARG A 115 -2.93 11.37 7.07
C ARG A 115 -3.94 11.96 8.06
N LEU A 116 -5.23 11.76 7.83
CA LEU A 116 -6.29 12.20 8.74
C LEU A 116 -6.20 11.51 10.10
N ILE A 117 -5.96 10.19 10.11
CA ILE A 117 -5.73 9.43 11.35
C ILE A 117 -4.54 10.00 12.11
N ARG A 118 -3.44 10.33 11.42
CA ARG A 118 -2.25 10.90 12.05
C ARG A 118 -2.50 12.29 12.65
N VAL A 119 -3.20 13.17 11.92
CA VAL A 119 -3.50 14.53 12.37
C VAL A 119 -4.42 14.50 13.59
N HIS A 120 -5.45 13.66 13.56
CA HIS A 120 -6.44 13.54 14.63
C HIS A 120 -6.10 12.44 15.64
N LEU A 121 -4.87 11.92 15.65
CA LEU A 121 -4.51 10.76 16.47
C LEU A 121 -4.81 11.00 17.94
N ASN A 122 -4.48 12.16 18.48
CA ASN A 122 -4.76 12.49 19.88
C ASN A 122 -6.26 12.55 20.18
N ALA A 123 -7.06 13.11 19.27
CA ALA A 123 -8.51 13.16 19.42
C ALA A 123 -9.11 11.75 19.33
N ILE A 124 -8.65 10.93 18.38
CA ILE A 124 -9.01 9.51 18.26
C ILE A 124 -8.62 8.75 19.54
N CYS A 125 -7.44 9.04 20.09
CA CYS A 125 -6.93 8.45 21.32
C CYS A 125 -7.83 8.79 22.52
N ALA A 126 -8.16 10.07 22.66
CA ALA A 126 -9.03 10.59 23.71
C ALA A 126 -10.47 10.07 23.56
N TRP A 127 -10.95 9.96 22.33
CA TRP A 127 -12.27 9.39 21.99
C TRP A 127 -12.34 7.88 22.21
N LYS A 128 -11.19 7.25 22.53
CA LYS A 128 -11.04 5.81 22.81
C LYS A 128 -11.73 4.92 21.77
N TRP A 129 -11.71 5.31 20.48
CA TRP A 129 -12.36 4.61 19.37
C TRP A 129 -13.59 3.80 19.82
N ARG A 130 -14.69 4.52 20.12
CA ARG A 130 -15.89 3.95 20.75
C ARG A 130 -16.22 2.58 20.16
N ASP A 131 -16.64 1.64 20.99
CA ASP A 131 -17.04 0.30 20.53
C ASP A 131 -18.02 0.39 19.37
N ALA A 132 -18.97 1.33 19.41
CA ALA A 132 -19.86 1.62 18.28
C ALA A 132 -19.14 1.84 16.94
N ALA A 133 -18.04 2.61 16.89
CA ALA A 133 -17.30 2.87 15.66
C ALA A 133 -16.57 1.62 15.15
N VAL A 134 -15.98 0.83 16.06
CA VAL A 134 -15.38 -0.47 15.67
C VAL A 134 -16.46 -1.42 15.20
N THR A 135 -17.58 -1.53 15.92
CA THR A 135 -18.73 -2.36 15.54
C THR A 135 -19.26 -1.99 14.17
N VAL A 136 -19.49 -0.71 13.87
CA VAL A 136 -19.91 -0.26 12.53
C VAL A 136 -18.90 -0.66 11.46
N THR A 137 -17.60 -0.54 11.75
CA THR A 137 -16.53 -0.92 10.81
C THR A 137 -16.52 -2.44 10.57
N VAL A 138 -16.66 -3.24 11.63
CA VAL A 138 -16.77 -4.71 11.56
C VAL A 138 -18.01 -5.12 10.76
N MET A 139 -19.17 -4.53 11.06
CA MET A 139 -20.42 -4.82 10.36
C MET A 139 -20.33 -4.45 8.88
N ALA A 140 -19.70 -3.32 8.53
CA ALA A 140 -19.48 -2.96 7.14
C ALA A 140 -18.56 -3.95 6.41
N PHE A 141 -17.45 -4.36 7.04
CA PHE A 141 -16.52 -5.35 6.48
C PHE A 141 -17.22 -6.70 6.25
N ILE A 142 -17.92 -7.23 7.27
CA ILE A 142 -18.63 -8.51 7.19
C ILE A 142 -19.76 -8.44 6.17
N LEU A 143 -20.58 -7.37 6.19
CA LEU A 143 -21.69 -7.22 5.25
C LEU A 143 -21.20 -7.28 3.80
N ILE A 144 -20.15 -6.52 3.47
CA ILE A 144 -19.61 -6.51 2.11
C ILE A 144 -19.00 -7.88 1.74
N ALA A 145 -18.28 -8.51 2.69
CA ALA A 145 -17.72 -9.85 2.48
C ALA A 145 -18.81 -10.90 2.21
N VAL A 146 -19.90 -10.89 2.98
CA VAL A 146 -21.03 -11.81 2.81
C VAL A 146 -21.78 -11.53 1.52
N LEU A 147 -22.06 -10.26 1.20
CA LEU A 147 -22.72 -9.91 -0.06
C LEU A 147 -21.94 -10.43 -1.27
N PHE A 148 -20.61 -10.32 -1.25
CA PHE A 148 -19.79 -10.67 -2.39
C PHE A 148 -19.42 -12.15 -2.47
N TRP A 149 -18.92 -12.74 -1.38
CA TRP A 149 -18.45 -14.14 -1.38
C TRP A 149 -19.49 -15.13 -0.86
N GLY A 150 -20.50 -14.67 -0.12
CA GLY A 150 -21.56 -15.53 0.40
C GLY A 150 -22.82 -15.55 -0.47
N LEU A 151 -23.12 -14.44 -1.14
CA LEU A 151 -24.34 -14.25 -1.93
C LEU A 151 -24.07 -13.91 -3.41
N ASP A 152 -22.80 -13.92 -3.83
CA ASP A 152 -22.36 -13.64 -5.21
C ASP A 152 -22.94 -12.35 -5.81
N TYR A 153 -23.14 -11.32 -4.99
CA TYR A 153 -23.74 -10.06 -5.43
C TYR A 153 -22.74 -9.20 -6.22
N GLU A 154 -22.99 -9.07 -7.52
CA GLU A 154 -22.18 -8.26 -8.41
C GLU A 154 -22.65 -6.80 -8.48
N CYS A 155 -21.85 -5.88 -7.94
CA CYS A 155 -22.01 -4.45 -8.20
C CYS A 155 -21.35 -4.08 -9.54
N SER A 156 -22.03 -3.24 -10.33
CA SER A 156 -21.49 -2.66 -11.57
C SER A 156 -21.34 -1.12 -11.46
N GLY A 157 -20.60 -0.53 -12.40
CA GLY A 157 -20.44 0.92 -12.50
C GLY A 157 -19.87 1.58 -11.23
N LEU A 158 -20.47 2.69 -10.79
CA LEU A 158 -20.02 3.42 -9.61
C LEU A 158 -20.11 2.57 -8.32
N LEU A 159 -21.12 1.70 -8.20
CA LEU A 159 -21.32 0.88 -7.01
C LEU A 159 -20.17 -0.13 -6.82
N PHE A 160 -19.60 -0.64 -7.92
CA PHE A 160 -18.39 -1.48 -7.87
C PHE A 160 -17.24 -0.77 -7.14
N HIS A 161 -17.01 0.49 -7.51
CA HIS A 161 -15.93 1.31 -6.96
C HIS A 161 -16.18 1.71 -5.50
N VAL A 162 -17.41 2.14 -5.18
CA VAL A 162 -17.80 2.46 -3.80
C VAL A 162 -17.62 1.25 -2.91
N ARG A 163 -18.12 0.08 -3.34
CA ARG A 163 -17.94 -1.19 -2.62
C ARG A 163 -16.47 -1.49 -2.35
N MET A 164 -15.62 -1.41 -3.38
CA MET A 164 -14.18 -1.67 -3.26
C MET A 164 -13.52 -0.74 -2.22
N VAL A 165 -13.80 0.57 -2.29
CA VAL A 165 -13.23 1.55 -1.35
C VAL A 165 -13.73 1.31 0.07
N VAL A 166 -15.03 1.05 0.27
CA VAL A 166 -15.58 0.81 1.61
C VAL A 166 -15.01 -0.48 2.20
N PHE A 167 -14.88 -1.54 1.40
CA PHE A 167 -14.29 -2.79 1.84
C PHE A 167 -12.83 -2.60 2.28
N GLU A 168 -11.98 -2.04 1.42
CA GLU A 168 -10.55 -1.82 1.68
C GLU A 168 -10.34 -0.84 2.85
N MET A 169 -11.16 0.23 2.96
CA MET A 169 -11.12 1.15 4.09
C MET A 169 -11.53 0.47 5.39
N SER A 170 -12.60 -0.33 5.38
CA SER A 170 -13.04 -1.04 6.58
C SER A 170 -11.95 -2.00 7.08
N ALA A 171 -11.30 -2.75 6.17
CA ALA A 171 -10.16 -3.60 6.51
C ALA A 171 -9.01 -2.78 7.13
N LEU A 172 -8.60 -1.67 6.50
CA LEU A 172 -7.54 -0.80 7.01
C LEU A 172 -7.87 -0.25 8.41
N LEU A 173 -9.10 0.22 8.63
CA LEU A 173 -9.56 0.74 9.91
C LEU A 173 -9.65 -0.34 10.99
N LEU A 174 -9.99 -1.58 10.63
CA LEU A 174 -9.96 -2.72 11.56
C LEU A 174 -8.54 -3.07 11.98
N PHE A 175 -7.59 -3.10 11.03
CA PHE A 175 -6.17 -3.27 11.36
C PHE A 175 -5.69 -2.15 12.28
N PHE A 176 -6.02 -0.90 11.97
CA PHE A 176 -5.69 0.23 12.84
C PHE A 176 -6.30 0.07 14.24
N ALA A 177 -7.59 -0.27 14.34
CA ALA A 177 -8.29 -0.45 15.61
C ALA A 177 -7.68 -1.60 16.43
N MET A 178 -7.27 -2.69 15.78
CA MET A 178 -6.60 -3.82 16.42
C MET A 178 -5.29 -3.40 17.08
N PHE A 179 -4.39 -2.74 16.34
CA PHE A 179 -3.13 -2.22 16.88
C PHE A 179 -3.37 -1.16 17.96
N TYR A 180 -4.35 -0.28 17.77
CA TYR A 180 -4.67 0.78 18.71
C TYR A 180 -5.20 0.24 20.04
N ARG A 181 -6.16 -0.71 20.01
CA ARG A 181 -6.75 -1.31 21.23
C ARG A 181 -5.74 -2.15 22.01
N HIS A 182 -4.87 -2.86 21.30
CA HIS A 182 -3.85 -3.72 21.89
C HIS A 182 -2.49 -3.02 22.00
N ARG A 183 -2.44 -1.68 21.94
CA ARG A 183 -1.20 -0.92 21.94
C ARG A 183 -0.29 -1.19 23.13
N TYR A 184 -0.84 -1.51 24.30
CA TYR A 184 -0.03 -1.86 25.48
C TYR A 184 0.70 -3.19 25.29
N TYR A 185 0.05 -4.18 24.67
CA TYR A 185 0.70 -5.43 24.27
C TYR A 185 1.76 -5.17 23.20
N PHE A 186 1.44 -4.40 22.15
CA PHE A 186 2.39 -4.05 21.09
C PHE A 186 3.48 -3.06 21.50
N SER A 187 3.42 -2.51 22.72
CA SER A 187 4.49 -1.71 23.33
C SER A 187 5.29 -2.49 24.38
N SER A 188 4.94 -3.75 24.63
CA SER A 188 5.66 -4.61 25.56
C SER A 188 6.97 -5.12 24.95
N ASP A 189 7.97 -5.35 25.80
CA ASP A 189 9.26 -5.90 25.40
C ASP A 189 9.19 -7.43 25.33
N ASN A 190 8.55 -7.93 24.28
CA ASN A 190 8.39 -9.36 24.03
C ASN A 190 8.99 -9.73 22.67
N GLY A 191 9.58 -10.93 22.57
CA GLY A 191 10.28 -11.38 21.35
C GLY A 191 9.43 -11.29 20.07
N LEU A 192 8.14 -11.64 20.14
CA LEU A 192 7.21 -11.51 19.01
C LEU A 192 7.02 -10.06 18.56
N VAL A 193 6.81 -9.14 19.51
CA VAL A 193 6.62 -7.70 19.22
C VAL A 193 7.89 -7.11 18.63
N ASN A 194 9.05 -7.50 19.16
CA ASN A 194 10.35 -7.10 18.63
C ASN A 194 10.58 -7.61 17.21
N ALA A 195 10.22 -8.86 16.92
CA ALA A 195 10.30 -9.43 15.57
C ALA A 195 9.35 -8.70 14.59
N LEU A 196 8.09 -8.50 14.95
CA LEU A 196 7.14 -7.73 14.14
C LEU A 196 7.61 -6.30 13.89
N SER A 197 8.15 -5.64 14.91
CA SER A 197 8.70 -4.29 14.81
C SER A 197 9.93 -4.25 13.91
N PHE A 198 10.78 -5.28 13.95
CA PHE A 198 11.94 -5.40 13.08
C PHE A 198 11.53 -5.55 11.62
N VAL A 199 10.60 -6.47 11.32
CA VAL A 199 10.01 -6.63 9.98
C VAL A 199 9.38 -5.32 9.51
N GLY A 200 8.60 -4.65 10.35
CA GLY A 200 7.96 -3.37 10.07
C GLY A 200 8.94 -2.26 9.65
N LYS A 201 10.08 -2.16 10.33
CA LYS A 201 11.16 -1.21 10.02
C LYS A 201 11.88 -1.52 8.70
N ARG A 202 11.78 -2.75 8.21
CA ARG A 202 12.44 -3.28 7.00
C ARG A 202 11.46 -3.52 5.83
N THR A 203 10.21 -3.06 5.93
CA THR A 203 9.17 -3.24 4.89
C THR A 203 9.57 -2.72 3.52
N LEU A 204 10.28 -1.58 3.44
CA LEU A 204 10.78 -1.07 2.15
C LEU A 204 11.81 -2.01 1.52
N ASP A 205 12.72 -2.56 2.33
CA ASP A 205 13.72 -3.51 1.83
C ASP A 205 13.05 -4.79 1.33
N ILE A 206 12.08 -5.32 2.09
CA ILE A 206 11.28 -6.48 1.69
C ILE A 206 10.55 -6.20 0.39
N TYR A 207 9.92 -5.02 0.25
CA TYR A 207 9.25 -4.60 -0.97
C TYR A 207 10.19 -4.59 -2.18
N LEU A 208 11.42 -4.09 -2.03
CA LEU A 208 12.38 -4.02 -3.14
C LEU A 208 12.98 -5.38 -3.50
N LEU A 209 13.09 -6.29 -2.54
CA LEU A 209 13.81 -7.56 -2.71
C LEU A 209 12.89 -8.75 -3.01
N HIS A 210 11.63 -8.76 -2.58
CA HIS A 210 10.78 -9.96 -2.66
C HIS A 210 10.55 -10.45 -4.09
N TYR A 211 10.54 -9.56 -5.09
CA TYR A 211 10.41 -9.92 -6.50
C TYR A 211 11.52 -10.85 -7.01
N PHE A 212 12.71 -10.83 -6.40
CA PHE A 212 13.81 -11.73 -6.76
C PHE A 212 13.64 -13.15 -6.21
N PHE A 213 12.86 -13.32 -5.15
CA PHE A 213 12.67 -14.60 -4.46
C PHE A 213 11.30 -15.22 -4.70
N LEU A 214 10.40 -14.51 -5.39
CA LEU A 214 9.11 -15.08 -5.78
C LEU A 214 9.34 -16.30 -6.68
N PRO A 215 8.75 -17.46 -6.34
CA PRO A 215 8.87 -18.65 -7.18
C PRO A 215 8.24 -18.38 -8.54
N LYS A 216 9.01 -18.59 -9.61
CA LYS A 216 8.57 -18.31 -11.00
C LYS A 216 7.62 -19.37 -11.54
N ASP A 217 7.74 -20.60 -11.06
CA ASP A 217 6.89 -21.71 -11.45
C ASP A 217 6.38 -22.43 -10.20
N LEU A 218 5.07 -22.35 -10.00
CA LEU A 218 4.34 -23.04 -8.95
C LEU A 218 3.33 -24.02 -9.54
N HIS A 219 3.44 -24.41 -10.82
CA HIS A 219 2.42 -25.19 -11.50
C HIS A 219 2.09 -26.49 -10.75
N VAL A 220 3.07 -27.18 -10.17
CA VAL A 220 2.84 -28.43 -9.42
C VAL A 220 1.96 -28.17 -8.19
N VAL A 221 2.27 -27.11 -7.44
CA VAL A 221 1.52 -26.68 -6.26
C VAL A 221 0.14 -26.17 -6.64
N GLY A 222 0.05 -25.36 -7.71
CA GLY A 222 -1.20 -24.83 -8.23
C GLY A 222 -2.14 -25.94 -8.69
N ARG A 223 -1.62 -26.96 -9.41
CA ARG A 223 -2.43 -28.11 -9.83
C ARG A 223 -3.00 -28.88 -8.63
N TYR A 224 -2.18 -29.09 -7.59
CA TYR A 224 -2.65 -29.74 -6.36
C TYR A 224 -3.84 -29.00 -5.73
N PHE A 225 -3.80 -27.66 -5.65
CA PHE A 225 -4.89 -26.86 -5.08
C PHE A 225 -6.15 -26.82 -5.95
N VAL A 226 -5.98 -26.88 -7.28
CA VAL A 226 -7.13 -27.02 -8.19
C VAL A 226 -7.81 -28.39 -8.00
N GLU A 227 -7.04 -29.45 -7.82
CA GLU A 227 -7.56 -30.82 -7.61
C GLU A 227 -8.12 -31.04 -6.20
N HIS A 228 -7.58 -30.34 -5.20
CA HIS A 228 -7.95 -30.48 -3.78
C HIS A 228 -8.21 -29.09 -3.15
N PRO A 229 -9.34 -28.44 -3.50
CA PRO A 229 -9.62 -27.09 -3.06
C PRO A 229 -9.78 -27.06 -1.54
N SER A 230 -8.84 -26.40 -0.87
CA SER A 230 -8.86 -26.22 0.58
C SER A 230 -8.25 -24.88 0.94
N LEU A 231 -9.13 -23.92 1.21
CA LEU A 231 -8.74 -22.54 1.54
C LEU A 231 -7.81 -22.49 2.76
N ALA A 232 -8.01 -23.37 3.74
CA ALA A 232 -7.14 -23.45 4.91
C ALA A 232 -5.71 -23.91 4.56
N ILE A 233 -5.57 -24.92 3.71
CA ILE A 233 -4.24 -25.42 3.30
C ILE A 233 -3.54 -24.41 2.38
N GLU A 234 -4.27 -23.80 1.44
CA GLU A 234 -3.77 -22.71 0.60
C GLU A 234 -3.25 -21.55 1.45
N PHE A 235 -4.00 -21.14 2.46
CA PHE A 235 -3.61 -20.09 3.37
C PHE A 235 -2.34 -20.44 4.16
N VAL A 236 -2.26 -21.65 4.74
CA VAL A 236 -1.09 -22.10 5.49
C VAL A 236 0.15 -22.18 4.60
N MET A 237 0.01 -22.71 3.39
CA MET A 237 1.13 -22.81 2.45
C MET A 237 1.58 -21.42 1.96
N GLY A 238 0.63 -20.52 1.66
CA GLY A 238 0.93 -19.13 1.31
C GLY A 238 1.66 -18.39 2.42
N MET A 239 1.23 -18.57 3.67
CA MET A 239 1.92 -18.02 4.85
C MET A 239 3.34 -18.57 4.98
N PHE A 240 3.53 -19.87 4.80
CA PHE A 240 4.84 -20.50 4.85
C PHE A 240 5.80 -19.95 3.80
N VAL A 241 5.37 -19.87 2.54
CA VAL A 241 6.16 -19.26 1.45
C VAL A 241 6.48 -17.80 1.76
N THR A 242 5.51 -17.05 2.29
CA THR A 242 5.70 -15.64 2.68
C THR A 242 6.78 -15.50 3.76
N PHE A 243 6.78 -16.35 4.79
CA PHE A 243 7.81 -16.33 5.83
C PHE A 243 9.22 -16.59 5.27
N ILE A 244 9.36 -17.54 4.35
CA ILE A 244 10.63 -17.84 3.69
C ILE A 244 11.13 -16.62 2.91
N ILE A 245 10.26 -16.04 2.07
CA ILE A 245 10.62 -14.86 1.26
C ILE A 245 11.02 -13.70 2.15
N VAL A 246 10.26 -13.41 3.22
CA VAL A 246 10.60 -12.34 4.16
C VAL A 246 11.95 -12.60 4.84
N ALA A 247 12.22 -13.83 5.27
CA ALA A 247 13.51 -14.19 5.89
C ALA A 247 14.69 -13.98 4.92
N LEU A 248 14.55 -14.40 3.66
CA LEU A 248 15.55 -14.19 2.61
C LEU A 248 15.77 -12.70 2.33
N CYS A 249 14.70 -11.91 2.21
CA CYS A 249 14.78 -10.46 2.04
C CYS A 249 15.53 -9.80 3.19
N LEU A 250 15.24 -10.18 4.43
CA LEU A 250 15.91 -9.62 5.62
C LEU A 250 17.40 -9.99 5.67
N PHE A 251 17.72 -11.25 5.36
CA PHE A 251 19.11 -11.70 5.29
C PHE A 251 19.91 -10.94 4.24
N VAL A 252 19.38 -10.83 3.01
CA VAL A 252 20.05 -10.09 1.93
C VAL A 252 20.11 -8.59 2.22
N SER A 253 19.06 -8.00 2.80
CA SER A 253 19.10 -6.60 3.24
C SER A 253 20.23 -6.36 4.23
N GLU A 254 20.44 -7.26 5.20
CA GLU A 254 21.52 -7.12 6.18
C GLU A 254 22.91 -7.26 5.53
N MET A 255 23.06 -8.18 4.57
CA MET A 255 24.29 -8.29 3.77
C MET A 255 24.58 -7.00 2.98
N LEU A 256 23.58 -6.41 2.33
CA LEU A 256 23.73 -5.17 1.57
C LEU A 256 24.11 -3.98 2.49
N ARG A 257 23.69 -4.03 3.75
CA ARG A 257 23.98 -3.00 4.76
C ARG A 257 25.41 -3.02 5.28
N SER A 258 26.16 -4.11 5.05
CA SER A 258 27.59 -4.16 5.37
C SER A 258 28.40 -3.09 4.62
N SER A 259 27.91 -2.62 3.46
CA SER A 259 28.53 -1.53 2.69
C SER A 259 27.79 -0.21 2.88
N ARG A 260 28.51 0.82 3.37
CA ARG A 260 27.98 2.19 3.51
C ARG A 260 27.53 2.78 2.17
N PHE A 261 28.17 2.41 1.07
CA PHE A 261 27.83 2.90 -0.26
C PHE A 261 26.49 2.34 -0.74
N VAL A 262 26.34 1.01 -0.67
CA VAL A 262 25.11 0.30 -1.06
C VAL A 262 23.94 0.75 -0.18
N THR A 263 24.17 0.89 1.13
CA THR A 263 23.15 1.37 2.07
C THR A 263 22.58 2.74 1.70
N ARG A 264 23.45 3.66 1.26
CA ARG A 264 23.04 5.03 0.91
C ARG A 264 22.32 5.10 -0.45
N TRP A 265 22.80 4.33 -1.43
CA TRP A 265 22.29 4.42 -2.81
C TRP A 265 21.20 3.40 -3.11
N ALA A 266 21.37 2.14 -2.71
CA ALA A 266 20.40 1.09 -2.99
C ALA A 266 19.25 1.06 -1.97
N LEU A 267 19.50 1.34 -0.69
CA LEU A 267 18.47 1.23 0.37
C LEU A 267 17.88 2.57 0.84
N GLY A 268 18.34 3.69 0.27
CA GLY A 268 17.82 5.02 0.60
C GLY A 268 18.07 5.46 2.05
N SER A 269 19.05 4.86 2.73
CA SER A 269 19.44 5.25 4.10
C SER A 269 19.97 6.68 4.13
N LYS A 270 19.78 7.34 5.28
CA LYS A 270 20.51 8.57 5.63
C LYS A 270 22.01 8.29 5.69
#